data_AF-A0A1W9X1V7-F1
#
_entry.id   AF-A0A1W9X1V7-F1
#
_cell.length_a   1.000
_cell.length_b   1.000
_cell.length_c   1.000
_cell.angle_alpha   90.00
_cell.angle_beta   90.00
_cell.angle_gamma   90.00
#
_symmetry.space_group_name_H-M   'P 1'
#
loop_
_entity.id
_entity.type
_entity.pdbx_description
1 polymer ?
#
loop_
_entity_poly.entity_id
_entity_poly.type
_entity_poly.pdbx_seq_one_letter_code
_entity_poly.pdbx_strand_id
1 'polypeptide(L)'
;MTKLIEFEETEYDKVHDMPSRNHRFVQTRIASLLFNDDRFTPFVELSLDASQIDLSQFGLKTKDELIPDVCVYPSNVSDILAKFKAYFALNIKSCWLITPAIKAVTIYSQPSRFKTFSIDTAEVDTEVNLDIIDKTMDIHLPLQKIFKR
;
A
#
# COMPACT_ATOMS: atom_id res chain seq x y z
N MET A 1 32.27 -37.23 -8.45
CA MET A 1 30.81 -37.08 -8.31
C MET A 1 30.57 -35.97 -7.31
N THR A 2 30.48 -34.74 -7.79
CA THR A 2 30.35 -33.55 -6.94
C THR A 2 28.88 -33.41 -6.59
N LYS A 3 28.55 -33.60 -5.31
CA LYS A 3 27.20 -33.47 -4.80
C LYS A 3 26.84 -31.98 -4.84
N LEU A 4 25.94 -31.61 -5.75
CA LEU A 4 25.32 -30.28 -5.79
C LEU A 4 24.54 -30.14 -4.48
N ILE A 5 24.96 -29.21 -3.63
CA ILE A 5 24.20 -28.80 -2.46
C ILE A 5 23.17 -27.81 -2.99
N GLU A 6 21.91 -28.23 -3.07
CA GLU A 6 20.79 -27.31 -3.23
C GLU A 6 20.74 -26.46 -1.96
N PHE A 7 21.06 -25.17 -2.10
CA PHE A 7 20.87 -24.21 -1.04
C PHE A 7 19.37 -23.98 -0.90
N GLU A 8 18.77 -24.50 0.18
CA GLU A 8 17.45 -24.05 0.62
C GLU A 8 17.59 -22.58 1.05
N GLU A 9 17.04 -21.66 0.25
CA GLU A 9 16.84 -20.27 0.66
C GLU A 9 16.02 -20.28 1.96
N THR A 10 16.67 -19.94 3.07
CA THR A 10 15.99 -19.82 4.36
C THR A 10 15.14 -18.56 4.35
N GLU A 11 14.05 -18.51 5.13
CA GLU A 11 13.21 -17.29 5.23
C GLU A 11 13.98 -16.03 5.64
N TYR A 12 15.19 -16.17 6.21
CA TYR A 12 16.10 -15.08 6.54
C TYR A 12 16.77 -14.41 5.32
N ASP A 13 16.79 -15.06 4.14
CA ASP A 13 17.35 -14.50 2.90
C ASP A 13 16.37 -13.61 2.12
N LYS A 14 15.11 -13.52 2.58
CA LYS A 14 14.22 -12.41 2.18
C LYS A 14 14.73 -11.15 2.88
N VAL A 15 15.76 -10.51 2.32
CA VAL A 15 16.11 -9.13 2.66
C VAL A 15 14.84 -8.31 2.45
N HIS A 16 14.13 -8.01 3.54
CA HIS A 16 13.12 -6.97 3.52
C HIS A 16 13.87 -5.68 3.15
N ASP A 17 13.76 -5.28 1.88
CA ASP A 17 14.35 -4.04 1.38
C ASP A 17 13.91 -2.90 2.29
N MET A 18 14.86 -2.25 2.96
CA MET A 18 14.53 -1.34 4.05
C MET A 18 13.74 -0.15 3.49
N PRO A 19 12.53 0.15 4.00
CA PRO A 19 11.72 1.22 3.43
C PRO A 19 12.43 2.58 3.55
N SER A 20 12.45 3.34 2.45
CA SER A 20 13.12 4.65 2.41
C SER A 20 12.60 5.63 3.47
N ARG A 21 13.39 6.63 3.86
CA ARG A 21 12.94 7.68 4.79
C ARG A 21 11.67 8.38 4.30
N ASN A 22 11.51 8.58 2.99
CA ASN A 22 10.32 9.18 2.40
C ASN A 22 9.08 8.29 2.55
N HIS A 23 9.27 6.97 2.45
CA HIS A 23 8.20 6.00 2.66
C HIS A 23 7.68 6.08 4.10
N ARG A 24 8.56 5.93 5.09
CA ARG A 24 8.17 5.97 6.51
C ARG A 24 7.52 7.29 6.88
N PHE A 25 8.02 8.39 6.31
CA PHE A 25 7.42 9.71 6.48
C PHE A 25 5.97 9.76 5.98
N VAL A 26 5.72 9.30 4.75
CA VAL A 26 4.37 9.30 4.15
C VAL A 26 3.43 8.36 4.90
N GLN A 27 3.87 7.16 5.26
CA GLN A 27 3.07 6.22 6.05
C GLN A 27 2.67 6.83 7.41
N THR A 28 3.63 7.37 8.15
CA THR A 28 3.38 8.02 9.45
C THR A 28 2.45 9.22 9.30
N ARG A 29 2.62 10.01 8.23
CA ARG A 29 1.77 11.17 7.95
C ARG A 29 0.33 10.77 7.66
N ILE A 30 0.10 9.76 6.83
CA ILE A 30 -1.25 9.26 6.52
C ILE A 30 -1.91 8.72 7.80
N ALA A 31 -1.19 7.88 8.56
CA ALA A 31 -1.69 7.36 9.82
C ALA A 31 -2.07 8.50 10.79
N SER A 32 -1.22 9.52 10.93
CA SER A 32 -1.52 10.69 11.77
C SER A 32 -2.72 11.50 11.28
N LEU A 33 -2.89 11.68 9.96
CA LEU A 33 -4.04 12.39 9.40
C LEU A 33 -5.35 11.62 9.64
N LEU A 34 -5.32 10.29 9.51
CA LEU A 34 -6.47 9.42 9.78
C LEU A 34 -6.77 9.31 11.28
N PHE A 35 -5.75 9.32 12.13
CA PHE A 35 -5.92 9.24 13.59
C PHE A 35 -6.66 10.47 14.17
N ASN A 36 -6.62 11.61 13.48
CA ASN A 36 -7.37 12.81 13.86
C ASN A 36 -8.86 12.75 13.50
N ASP A 37 -9.31 11.68 12.85
CA ASP A 37 -10.71 11.42 12.52
C ASP A 37 -11.22 10.27 13.38
N ASP A 38 -12.14 10.56 14.30
CA ASP A 38 -12.68 9.62 15.29
C ASP A 38 -13.37 8.39 14.66
N ARG A 39 -13.64 8.41 13.35
CA ARG A 39 -14.22 7.27 12.61
C ARG A 39 -13.21 6.15 12.36
N PHE A 40 -11.91 6.40 12.52
CA PHE A 40 -10.86 5.46 12.15
C PHE A 40 -9.90 5.15 13.30
N THR A 41 -9.41 3.90 13.31
CA THR A 41 -8.27 3.50 14.14
C THR A 41 -7.18 2.99 13.20
N PRO A 42 -6.24 3.85 12.79
CA PRO A 42 -5.20 3.46 11.84
C PRO A 42 -4.18 2.55 12.53
N PHE A 43 -3.85 1.43 11.88
CA PHE A 43 -2.75 0.56 12.24
C PHE A 43 -1.72 0.57 11.11
N VAL A 44 -0.44 0.53 11.46
CA VAL A 44 0.66 0.31 10.53
C VAL A 44 1.19 -1.12 10.76
N GLU A 45 1.62 -1.79 9.69
CA GLU A 45 2.22 -3.13 9.76
C GLU A 45 1.28 -4.17 10.41
N LEU A 46 -0.03 -4.05 10.20
CA LEU A 46 -1.01 -5.01 10.71
C LEU A 46 -1.07 -6.25 9.82
N SER A 47 -0.86 -7.42 10.40
CA SER A 47 -1.08 -8.70 9.72
C SER A 47 -2.56 -9.04 9.58
N LEU A 48 -2.99 -9.42 8.38
CA LEU A 48 -4.33 -9.94 8.10
C LEU A 48 -4.27 -11.48 7.99
N ASP A 49 -5.13 -12.14 8.76
CA ASP A 49 -5.39 -13.56 8.64
C ASP A 49 -6.09 -13.85 7.31
N ALA A 50 -5.41 -14.60 6.45
CA ALA A 50 -5.86 -15.01 5.14
C ALA A 50 -6.14 -16.51 5.04
N SER A 51 -6.13 -17.24 6.15
CA SER A 51 -6.39 -18.70 6.20
C SER A 51 -7.74 -19.12 5.61
N GLN A 52 -8.69 -18.18 5.51
CA GLN A 52 -10.03 -18.37 4.96
C GLN A 52 -10.09 -18.31 3.42
N ILE A 53 -9.00 -17.93 2.74
CA ILE A 53 -8.94 -17.81 1.28
C ILE A 53 -7.71 -18.53 0.70
N ASP A 54 -7.86 -19.14 -0.46
CA ASP A 54 -6.72 -19.70 -1.18
C ASP A 54 -5.92 -18.57 -1.86
N LEU A 55 -4.80 -18.17 -1.28
CA LEU A 55 -3.96 -17.10 -1.83
C LEU A 55 -3.27 -17.47 -3.16
N SER A 56 -3.14 -18.76 -3.47
CA SER A 56 -2.49 -19.22 -4.69
C SER A 56 -3.27 -18.83 -5.95
N GLN A 57 -4.60 -18.67 -5.83
CA GLN A 57 -5.47 -18.20 -6.91
C GLN A 57 -5.12 -16.78 -7.38
N PHE A 58 -4.45 -15.99 -6.53
CA PHE A 58 -3.98 -14.65 -6.85
C PHE A 58 -2.51 -14.62 -7.28
N GLY A 59 -1.83 -15.77 -7.32
CA GLY A 59 -0.41 -15.87 -7.63
C GLY A 59 0.51 -15.52 -6.45
N LEU A 60 -0.02 -15.51 -5.22
CA LEU A 60 0.75 -15.20 -4.01
C LEU A 60 1.35 -16.50 -3.43
N LYS A 61 2.62 -16.42 -3.00
CA LYS A 61 3.38 -17.56 -2.45
C LYS A 61 3.13 -17.80 -0.95
N THR A 62 2.65 -16.78 -0.23
CA THR A 62 2.28 -16.91 1.19
C THR A 62 0.95 -17.64 1.32
N LYS A 63 0.79 -18.44 2.38
CA LYS A 63 -0.39 -19.29 2.56
C LYS A 63 -1.47 -18.64 3.42
N ASP A 64 -1.09 -18.03 4.55
CA ASP A 64 -2.07 -17.72 5.60
C ASP A 64 -2.04 -16.27 6.09
N GLU A 65 -1.08 -15.45 5.65
CA GLU A 65 -0.89 -14.09 6.18
C GLU A 65 -0.61 -13.07 5.07
N LEU A 66 -1.24 -11.90 5.19
CA LEU A 66 -0.96 -10.74 4.35
C LEU A 66 -0.71 -9.51 5.23
N ILE A 67 0.45 -8.87 5.05
CA ILE A 67 0.79 -7.62 5.74
C ILE A 67 0.59 -6.45 4.76
N PRO A 68 -0.49 -5.66 4.86
CA PRO A 68 -0.62 -4.39 4.16
C PRO A 68 0.41 -3.37 4.66
N ASP A 69 1.56 -3.34 4.00
CA ASP A 69 2.48 -2.22 4.08
C ASP A 69 1.90 -1.06 3.27
N VAL A 70 1.57 0.04 3.93
CA VAL A 70 1.37 1.29 3.20
C VAL A 70 2.72 1.65 2.56
N CYS A 71 2.86 1.29 1.28
CA CYS A 71 3.78 1.74 0.22
C CYS A 71 5.00 0.87 -0.13
N VAL A 72 5.27 0.84 -1.44
CA VAL A 72 6.49 0.44 -2.18
C VAL A 72 7.17 -0.87 -1.78
N TYR A 73 6.91 -1.90 -2.58
CA TYR A 73 7.93 -2.88 -2.93
C TYR A 73 8.55 -2.44 -4.27
N PRO A 74 9.84 -2.71 -4.53
CA PRO A 74 10.41 -2.68 -5.90
C PRO A 74 9.79 -3.76 -6.82
N SER A 75 8.79 -4.50 -6.33
CA SER A 75 8.08 -5.52 -7.10
C SER A 75 7.19 -4.89 -8.16
N ASN A 76 6.97 -5.66 -9.22
CA ASN A 76 6.12 -5.30 -10.34
C ASN A 76 4.72 -4.84 -9.86
N VAL A 77 4.06 -3.97 -10.64
CA VAL A 77 2.70 -3.49 -10.32
C VAL A 77 1.70 -4.66 -10.25
N SER A 78 1.95 -5.75 -10.97
CA SER A 78 1.11 -6.96 -10.94
C SER A 78 1.05 -7.64 -9.57
N ASP A 79 2.13 -7.64 -8.79
CA ASP A 79 2.19 -8.27 -7.47
C ASP A 79 1.36 -7.47 -6.47
N ILE A 80 1.38 -6.14 -6.60
CA ILE A 80 0.53 -5.24 -5.81
C ILE A 80 -0.94 -5.49 -6.15
N LEU A 81 -1.26 -5.62 -7.44
CA LEU A 81 -2.63 -5.92 -7.88
C LEU A 81 -3.10 -7.30 -7.43
N ALA A 82 -2.21 -8.30 -7.37
CA ALA A 82 -2.50 -9.61 -6.79
C ALA A 82 -2.84 -9.50 -5.29
N LYS A 83 -2.04 -8.76 -4.51
CA LYS A 83 -2.34 -8.48 -3.11
C LYS A 83 -3.68 -7.77 -2.94
N PHE A 84 -3.98 -6.77 -3.78
CA PHE A 84 -5.27 -6.07 -3.72
C PHE A 84 -6.45 -7.01 -3.99
N LYS A 85 -6.34 -7.91 -4.98
CA LYS A 85 -7.37 -8.93 -5.21
C LYS A 85 -7.61 -9.79 -3.96
N ALA A 86 -6.54 -10.21 -3.28
CA ALA A 86 -6.65 -10.96 -2.03
C ALA A 86 -7.27 -10.11 -0.90
N TYR A 87 -6.87 -8.85 -0.73
CA TYR A 87 -7.48 -7.94 0.25
C TYR A 87 -8.99 -7.76 0.02
N PHE A 88 -9.41 -7.57 -1.24
CA PHE A 88 -10.83 -7.48 -1.56
C PHE A 88 -11.58 -8.80 -1.30
N ALA A 89 -10.95 -9.96 -1.50
CA ALA A 89 -11.51 -11.25 -1.12
C ALA A 89 -11.67 -11.40 0.41
N LEU A 90 -10.83 -10.72 1.21
CA LEU A 90 -10.96 -10.58 2.66
C LEU A 90 -11.90 -9.44 3.10
N ASN A 91 -12.74 -8.93 2.20
CA ASN A 91 -13.71 -7.84 2.45
C ASN A 91 -13.10 -6.47 2.81
N ILE A 92 -11.81 -6.23 2.55
CA ILE A 92 -11.22 -4.89 2.62
C ILE A 92 -11.95 -3.98 1.62
N LYS A 93 -12.35 -2.79 2.09
CA LYS A 93 -13.26 -1.89 1.36
C LYS A 93 -12.54 -1.00 0.35
N SER A 94 -11.32 -0.59 0.65
CA SER A 94 -10.49 0.19 -0.26
C SER A 94 -9.00 -0.10 -0.03
N CYS A 95 -8.22 -0.03 -1.10
CA CYS A 95 -6.77 -0.20 -1.06
C CYS A 95 -6.11 1.05 -1.65
N TRP A 96 -5.11 1.59 -0.96
CA TRP A 96 -4.43 2.82 -1.38
C TRP A 96 -2.99 2.47 -1.79
N LEU A 97 -2.62 2.80 -3.03
CA LEU A 97 -1.25 2.71 -3.53
C LEU A 97 -0.66 4.12 -3.59
N ILE A 98 0.34 4.39 -2.76
CA ILE A 98 1.02 5.69 -2.76
C ILE A 98 2.41 5.54 -3.36
N THR A 99 2.75 6.47 -4.24
CA THR A 99 4.03 6.55 -4.94
C THR A 99 4.72 7.86 -4.55
N PRO A 100 5.52 7.88 -3.47
CA PRO A 100 6.13 9.11 -2.95
C PRO A 100 7.02 9.84 -3.96
N ALA A 101 7.69 9.12 -4.85
CA ALA A 101 8.61 9.67 -5.84
C ALA A 101 7.94 10.69 -6.78
N ILE A 102 6.66 10.47 -7.11
CA ILE A 102 5.86 11.33 -7.99
C ILE A 102 4.70 12.00 -7.24
N LYS A 103 4.71 11.98 -5.91
CA LYS A 103 3.66 12.55 -5.04
C LYS A 103 2.24 12.16 -5.49
N ALA A 104 2.05 10.88 -5.80
CA ALA A 104 0.79 10.35 -6.29
C ALA A 104 0.17 9.34 -5.32
N VAL A 105 -1.16 9.33 -5.26
CA VAL A 105 -1.98 8.38 -4.51
C VAL A 105 -3.03 7.80 -5.45
N THR A 106 -3.10 6.49 -5.54
CA THR A 106 -4.12 5.76 -6.30
C THR A 106 -5.01 4.96 -5.34
N ILE A 107 -6.30 5.26 -5.34
CA ILE A 107 -7.30 4.58 -4.51
C ILE A 107 -8.06 3.57 -5.35
N TYR A 108 -8.07 2.32 -4.90
CA TYR A 108 -8.82 1.22 -5.47
C TYR A 108 -10.05 0.96 -4.60
N SER A 109 -11.24 1.04 -5.19
CA SER A 109 -12.49 0.56 -4.55
C SER A 109 -12.79 -0.90 -4.92
N GLN A 110 -12.17 -1.38 -6.01
CA GLN A 110 -12.18 -2.76 -6.52
C GLN A 110 -10.88 -2.99 -7.31
N PRO A 111 -10.45 -4.24 -7.59
CA PRO A 111 -9.19 -4.49 -8.30
C PRO A 111 -9.06 -3.76 -9.65
N SER A 112 -10.17 -3.59 -10.37
CA SER A 112 -10.23 -2.93 -11.69
C SER A 112 -10.75 -1.49 -11.65
N ARG A 113 -11.13 -0.98 -10.48
CA ARG A 113 -11.72 0.36 -10.32
C ARG A 113 -10.88 1.19 -9.38
N PHE A 114 -10.16 2.15 -9.95
CA PHE A 114 -9.29 3.04 -9.21
C PHE A 114 -9.35 4.49 -9.70
N LYS A 115 -8.90 5.40 -8.85
CA LYS A 115 -8.69 6.81 -9.17
C LYS A 115 -7.33 7.26 -8.66
N THR A 116 -6.57 7.94 -9.50
CA THR A 116 -5.26 8.51 -9.16
C THR A 116 -5.35 10.00 -8.93
N PHE A 117 -4.64 10.47 -7.91
CA PHE A 117 -4.44 11.87 -7.54
C PHE A 117 -2.94 12.13 -7.52
N SER A 118 -2.47 13.20 -8.16
CA SER A 118 -1.05 13.55 -8.22
C SER A 118 -0.90 15.06 -8.19
N ILE A 119 0.18 15.54 -7.56
CA ILE A 119 0.56 16.96 -7.60
C ILE A 119 1.48 17.15 -8.80
N ASP A 120 1.08 17.96 -9.77
CA ASP A 120 1.99 18.40 -10.82
C ASP A 120 2.94 19.47 -10.27
N THR A 121 4.23 19.32 -10.51
CA THR A 121 5.29 20.22 -9.99
C THR A 121 5.28 21.60 -10.65
N ALA A 122 4.51 21.80 -11.73
CA ALA A 122 4.40 23.08 -12.42
C ALA A 122 3.39 24.06 -11.78
N GLU A 123 2.55 23.60 -10.84
CA GLU A 123 1.49 24.40 -10.22
C GLU A 123 1.76 24.72 -8.74
N VAL A 124 3.04 24.77 -8.34
CA VAL A 124 3.45 25.00 -6.95
C VAL A 124 3.06 26.39 -6.42
N ASP A 125 2.74 27.34 -7.30
CA ASP A 125 2.38 28.72 -6.94
C ASP A 125 0.88 29.03 -6.96
N THR A 126 0.02 28.06 -7.31
CA THR A 126 -1.44 28.23 -7.18
C THR A 126 -1.92 27.34 -6.03
N GLU A 127 -2.72 27.89 -5.13
CA GLU A 127 -3.28 27.22 -3.96
C GLU A 127 -4.34 26.17 -4.38
N VAL A 128 -3.95 25.19 -5.19
CA VAL A 128 -4.80 24.08 -5.61
C VAL A 128 -4.86 23.09 -4.43
N ASN A 129 -5.88 23.24 -3.61
CA ASN A 129 -6.27 22.28 -2.58
C ASN A 129 -6.88 21.04 -3.27
N LEU A 130 -6.02 20.20 -3.83
CA LEU A 130 -6.40 18.88 -4.32
C LEU A 130 -6.63 17.93 -3.13
N ASP A 131 -7.90 17.60 -2.91
CA ASP A 131 -8.30 16.57 -1.95
C ASP A 131 -8.34 15.20 -2.60
N ILE A 132 -7.71 14.25 -1.92
CA ILE A 132 -7.89 12.82 -2.15
C ILE A 132 -9.26 12.45 -1.60
N ILE A 133 -10.04 11.71 -2.40
CA ILE A 133 -11.37 11.27 -2.01
C ILE A 133 -11.48 9.77 -2.20
N ASP A 134 -11.56 9.04 -1.09
CA ASP A 134 -12.03 7.65 -1.06
C ASP A 134 -13.53 7.65 -0.77
N LYS A 135 -14.33 7.43 -1.82
CA LYS A 135 -15.79 7.43 -1.70
C LYS A 135 -16.33 6.22 -0.95
N THR A 136 -15.57 5.13 -0.89
CA THR A 136 -16.04 3.90 -0.23
C THR A 136 -15.96 4.04 1.28
N MET A 137 -14.87 4.63 1.77
CA MET A 137 -14.63 4.86 3.20
C MET A 137 -14.99 6.27 3.66
N ASP A 138 -15.46 7.13 2.76
CA ASP A 138 -15.76 8.55 3.02
C ASP A 138 -14.56 9.31 3.64
N ILE A 139 -13.37 9.05 3.09
CA ILE A 139 -12.11 9.67 3.52
C ILE A 139 -11.77 10.81 2.55
N HIS A 140 -11.53 11.99 3.13
CA HIS A 140 -11.10 13.19 2.43
C HIS A 140 -9.79 13.67 3.04
N LEU A 141 -8.69 13.64 2.27
CA LEU A 141 -7.37 14.06 2.74
C LEU A 141 -6.71 15.05 1.76
N PRO A 142 -6.22 16.21 2.23
CA PRO A 142 -5.47 17.12 1.37
C PRO A 142 -4.16 16.48 0.90
N LEU A 143 -3.99 16.28 -0.40
CA LEU A 143 -2.84 15.58 -0.99
C LEU A 143 -1.51 16.26 -0.62
N GLN A 144 -1.51 17.58 -0.52
CA GLN A 144 -0.36 18.39 -0.15
C GLN A 144 0.09 18.08 1.28
N LYS A 145 -0.84 17.86 2.21
CA LYS A 145 -0.51 17.53 3.61
C LYS A 145 0.19 16.18 3.75
N ILE A 146 -0.03 15.25 2.82
CA ILE A 146 0.64 13.94 2.82
C ILE A 146 2.13 14.08 2.49
N PHE A 147 2.47 14.95 1.54
CA PHE A 147 3.85 15.10 1.04
C PHE A 147 4.58 16.36 1.53
N LYS A 148 3.91 17.23 2.30
CA LYS A 148 4.50 18.44 2.89
C LYS A 148 5.57 18.05 3.91
N ARG A 149 6.80 18.55 3.70
CA ARG A 149 7.92 18.42 4.64
C ARG A 149 7.95 19.57 5.62
#